data_AF-A0A2G9QLT0-F1
#
_entry.id   AF-A0A2G9QLT0-F1
#
_cell.length_a   1.000
_cell.length_b   1.000
_cell.length_c   1.000
_cell.angle_alpha   90.00
_cell.angle_beta   90.00
_cell.angle_gamma   90.00
#
_symmetry.space_group_name_H-M   'P 1'
#
loop_
_entity.id
_entity.type
_entity.pdbx_description
1 polymer ?
#
loop_
_entity_poly.entity_id
_entity_poly.type
_entity_poly.pdbx_seq_one_letter_code
_entity_poly.pdbx_strand_id
1 'polypeptide(L)'
;MAETQQVSDNYINEEEESPEPETSRSRRRRFKASNMSFGEMLEMVDILKKAKIMAKVVKSLHRNFRVQRSKDQLRKRWSDLKLREHEQYRRILRVLQKSK
;
A
#
# COMPACT_ATOMS: atom_id res chain seq x y z
N MET A 1 -20.39 48.67 -19.64
CA MET A 1 -20.67 48.23 -18.26
C MET A 1 -21.14 46.79 -18.33
N ALA A 2 -20.51 45.90 -17.53
CA ALA A 2 -20.77 44.46 -17.30
C ALA A 2 -20.52 43.55 -18.53
N GLU A 3 -19.41 42.80 -18.68
CA GLU A 3 -18.92 41.64 -17.87
C GLU A 3 -20.07 40.67 -17.54
N THR A 4 -20.07 39.38 -17.91
CA THR A 4 -18.98 38.39 -17.81
C THR A 4 -19.07 37.28 -18.87
N GLN A 5 -17.89 36.82 -19.29
CA GLN A 5 -17.63 35.55 -19.96
C GLN A 5 -18.20 34.38 -19.15
N GLN A 6 -18.96 33.49 -19.80
CA GLN A 6 -19.14 32.12 -19.31
C GLN A 6 -17.99 31.28 -19.88
N VAL A 7 -16.86 31.33 -19.17
CA VAL A 7 -15.84 30.29 -19.21
C VAL A 7 -16.27 29.25 -18.18
N SER A 8 -16.76 28.12 -18.66
CA SER A 8 -16.83 26.91 -17.85
C SER A 8 -15.81 25.94 -18.42
N ASP A 9 -14.70 25.80 -17.71
CA ASP A 9 -13.59 24.90 -18.00
C ASP A 9 -14.08 23.44 -18.01
N ASN A 10 -14.29 22.88 -19.20
CA ASN A 10 -14.21 21.44 -19.38
C ASN A 10 -12.77 21.08 -19.76
N TYR A 11 -11.83 21.36 -18.87
CA TYR A 11 -10.49 20.78 -18.94
C TYR A 11 -10.51 19.44 -18.21
N ILE A 12 -11.20 18.46 -18.81
CA ILE A 12 -10.95 17.07 -18.47
C ILE A 12 -9.62 16.75 -19.14
N ASN A 13 -8.60 16.63 -18.30
CA ASN A 13 -7.24 16.27 -18.65
C ASN A 13 -7.20 15.13 -19.67
N GLU A 14 -6.89 15.47 -20.92
CA GLU A 14 -6.28 14.55 -21.88
C GLU A 14 -4.79 14.47 -21.50
N GLU A 15 -4.50 13.89 -20.33
CA GLU A 15 -3.15 13.44 -19.98
C GLU A 15 -2.88 12.14 -20.75
N GLU A 16 -1.92 12.25 -21.67
CA GLU A 16 -1.04 11.20 -22.19
C GLU A 16 -1.54 9.75 -22.13
N GLU A 17 -1.95 9.29 -23.31
CA GLU A 17 -1.65 7.99 -23.92
C GLU A 17 -0.70 7.07 -23.12
N SER A 18 -1.28 6.26 -22.25
CA SER A 18 -0.65 5.06 -21.68
C SER A 18 -1.37 3.82 -22.25
N PRO A 19 -0.65 2.81 -22.77
CA PRO A 19 -1.24 1.80 -23.63
C PRO A 19 -2.23 0.91 -22.86
N GLU A 20 -3.43 0.74 -23.40
CA GLU A 20 -4.43 -0.16 -22.86
C GLU A 20 -3.89 -1.61 -22.84
N PRO A 21 -3.80 -2.27 -21.67
CA PRO A 21 -3.67 -3.70 -21.64
C PRO A 21 -5.05 -4.28 -21.97
N GLU A 22 -5.25 -4.71 -23.22
CA GLU A 22 -6.36 -5.58 -23.57
C GLU A 22 -6.29 -6.86 -22.72
N THR A 23 -6.96 -6.89 -21.56
CA THR A 23 -7.11 -8.10 -20.77
C THR A 23 -8.23 -8.92 -21.37
N SER A 24 -7.85 -9.61 -22.43
CA SER A 24 -8.50 -10.75 -23.03
C SER A 24 -9.16 -11.65 -21.97
N ARG A 25 -10.48 -11.80 -22.13
CA ARG A 25 -11.30 -12.97 -21.79
C ARG A 25 -10.98 -13.70 -20.48
N SER A 26 -11.84 -13.47 -19.50
CA SER A 26 -12.40 -14.48 -18.58
C SER A 26 -11.47 -15.64 -18.22
N ARG A 27 -10.60 -15.43 -17.24
CA ARG A 27 -10.10 -16.52 -16.42
C ARG A 27 -10.10 -16.07 -14.97
N ARG A 28 -11.25 -16.31 -14.32
CA ARG A 28 -11.43 -16.33 -12.86
C ARG A 28 -10.14 -16.89 -12.25
N ARG A 29 -9.30 -16.02 -11.67
CA ARG A 29 -8.09 -16.45 -10.96
C ARG A 29 -8.56 -17.24 -9.75
N ARG A 30 -8.81 -18.54 -9.95
CA ARG A 30 -8.97 -19.50 -8.85
C ARG A 30 -7.60 -19.50 -8.17
N PHE A 31 -7.58 -19.02 -6.93
CA PHE A 31 -6.39 -19.04 -6.09
C PHE A 31 -5.93 -20.50 -6.02
N LYS A 32 -4.86 -20.85 -6.75
CA LYS A 32 -4.37 -22.22 -6.85
C LYS A 32 -3.74 -22.60 -5.51
N ALA A 33 -4.51 -23.27 -4.65
CA ALA A 33 -4.01 -23.82 -3.39
C ALA A 33 -3.15 -25.09 -3.59
N SER A 34 -3.19 -25.71 -4.77
CA SER A 34 -2.76 -27.10 -4.92
C SER A 34 -1.26 -27.33 -5.12
N ASN A 35 -0.45 -26.33 -5.51
CA ASN A 35 0.98 -26.50 -5.80
C ASN A 35 1.81 -25.30 -5.28
N MET A 36 1.44 -24.72 -4.14
CA MET A 36 2.26 -23.66 -3.52
C MET A 36 3.41 -24.29 -2.76
N SER A 37 4.62 -23.77 -3.00
CA SER A 37 5.80 -24.16 -2.23
C SER A 37 5.57 -23.88 -0.75
N PHE A 38 6.25 -24.63 0.12
CA PHE A 38 6.16 -24.42 1.57
C PHE A 38 6.49 -22.97 1.97
N GLY A 39 7.41 -22.31 1.25
CA GLY A 39 7.71 -20.89 1.41
C GLY A 39 6.51 -19.99 1.15
N GLU A 40 5.81 -20.18 0.02
CA GLU A 40 4.59 -19.42 -0.31
C GLU A 40 3.46 -19.65 0.70
N MET A 41 3.32 -20.88 1.22
CA MET A 41 2.35 -21.17 2.30
C MET A 41 2.70 -20.40 3.58
N LEU A 42 3.97 -20.36 3.98
CA LEU A 42 4.40 -19.61 5.15
C LEU A 42 4.20 -18.11 4.99
N GLU A 43 4.49 -17.55 3.81
CA GLU A 43 4.25 -16.15 3.50
C GLU A 43 2.76 -15.79 3.60
N MET A 44 1.88 -16.64 3.06
CA MET A 44 0.43 -16.43 3.21
C MET A 44 0.00 -16.47 4.68
N VAL A 45 0.49 -17.43 5.45
CA VAL A 45 0.18 -17.54 6.88
C VAL A 45 0.66 -16.30 7.64
N ASP A 46 1.83 -15.75 7.29
CA ASP A 46 2.35 -14.53 7.88
C ASP A 46 1.50 -13.30 7.50
N ILE A 47 1.08 -13.19 6.24
CA ILE A 47 0.14 -12.14 5.78
C ILE A 47 -1.17 -12.20 6.57
N LEU A 48 -1.73 -13.39 6.79
CA LEU A 48 -2.95 -13.59 7.57
C LEU A 48 -2.76 -13.19 9.04
N LYS A 49 -1.64 -13.58 9.65
CA LYS A 49 -1.29 -13.19 11.03
C LYS A 49 -1.17 -11.67 11.17
N LYS A 50 -0.44 -11.02 10.25
CA LYS A 50 -0.28 -9.56 10.20
C LYS A 50 -1.63 -8.85 10.03
N ALA A 51 -2.50 -9.35 9.15
CA ALA A 51 -3.84 -8.81 8.97
C ALA A 51 -4.69 -8.89 10.24
N LYS A 52 -4.62 -10.02 10.98
CA LYS A 52 -5.32 -10.20 12.25
C LYS A 52 -4.82 -9.20 13.32
N ILE A 53 -3.52 -8.96 13.38
CA ILE A 53 -2.93 -7.97 14.29
C ILE A 53 -3.39 -6.56 13.92
N MET A 54 -3.32 -6.18 12.65
CA MET A 54 -3.79 -4.88 12.17
C MET A 54 -5.26 -4.62 12.50
N ALA A 55 -6.12 -5.63 12.35
CA ALA A 55 -7.53 -5.53 12.72
C ALA A 55 -7.72 -5.29 14.23
N LYS A 56 -6.93 -5.96 15.08
CA LYS A 56 -6.94 -5.72 16.53
C LYS A 56 -6.49 -4.30 16.88
N VAL A 57 -5.42 -3.81 16.24
CA VAL A 57 -4.89 -2.44 16.46
C VAL A 57 -5.90 -1.38 16.03
N VAL A 58 -6.53 -1.54 14.86
CA VAL A 58 -7.59 -0.62 14.40
C VAL A 58 -8.76 -0.61 15.39
N LYS A 59 -9.22 -1.79 15.82
CA LYS A 59 -10.33 -1.91 16.76
C LYS A 59 -10.01 -1.31 18.13
N SER A 60 -8.80 -1.53 18.65
CA SER A 60 -8.39 -0.96 19.94
C SER A 60 -8.18 0.55 19.85
N LEU A 61 -7.64 1.06 18.74
CA LEU A 61 -7.47 2.49 18.51
C LEU A 61 -8.82 3.21 18.46
N HIS A 62 -9.79 2.64 17.74
CA HIS A 62 -11.15 3.17 17.73
C HIS A 62 -11.79 3.13 19.13
N ARG A 63 -11.70 2.00 19.84
CA ARG A 63 -12.36 1.84 21.15
C ARG A 63 -11.78 2.75 22.24
N ASN A 64 -10.46 2.92 22.26
CA ASN A 64 -9.77 3.66 23.34
C ASN A 64 -9.61 5.15 23.04
N PHE A 65 -9.46 5.53 21.76
CA PHE A 65 -9.14 6.90 21.39
C PHE A 65 -10.23 7.55 20.52
N ARG A 66 -11.28 6.83 20.12
CA ARG A 66 -12.29 7.26 19.12
C ARG A 66 -11.66 7.77 17.82
N VAL A 67 -10.42 7.40 17.57
CA VAL A 67 -9.66 7.80 16.39
C VAL A 67 -10.15 6.94 15.23
N GLN A 68 -11.00 7.51 14.39
CA GLN A 68 -11.49 6.89 13.17
C GLN A 68 -10.48 7.05 12.03
N ARG A 69 -9.24 6.56 12.25
CA ARG A 69 -8.24 6.46 11.18
C ARG A 69 -8.57 5.26 10.32
N SER A 70 -8.52 5.43 9.00
CA SER A 70 -8.71 4.30 8.09
C SER A 70 -7.56 3.30 8.21
N LYS A 71 -7.87 2.03 8.04
CA LYS A 71 -6.91 0.93 8.01
C LYS A 71 -5.76 1.19 7.02
N ASP A 72 -6.06 1.85 5.90
CA ASP A 72 -5.06 2.16 4.87
C ASP A 72 -4.11 3.29 5.27
N GLN A 73 -4.57 4.25 6.07
CA GLN A 73 -3.68 5.27 6.66
C GLN A 73 -2.70 4.64 7.66
N LEU A 74 -3.13 3.64 8.43
CA LEU A 74 -2.24 2.90 9.34
C LEU A 74 -1.25 2.02 8.57
N ARG A 75 -1.69 1.38 7.47
CA ARG A 75 -0.79 0.65 6.58
C ARG A 75 0.26 1.57 5.98
N LYS A 76 -0.14 2.74 5.47
CA LYS A 76 0.78 3.74 4.92
C LYS A 76 1.84 4.17 5.94
N ARG A 77 1.42 4.54 7.16
CA ARG A 77 2.37 4.89 8.23
C ARG A 77 3.25 3.74 8.69
N TRP A 78 2.76 2.51 8.65
CA TRP A 78 3.58 1.33 8.94
C TRP A 78 4.66 1.14 7.87
N SER A 79 4.31 1.28 6.59
CA SER A 79 5.28 1.22 5.48
C SER A 79 6.36 2.28 5.64
N ASP A 80 5.98 3.53 5.94
CA ASP A 80 6.93 4.61 6.20
C ASP A 80 7.86 4.30 7.38
N LEU A 81 7.32 3.69 8.44
CA LEU A 81 8.10 3.27 9.60
C LEU A 81 9.11 2.16 9.24
N LYS A 82 8.71 1.17 8.43
CA LYS A 82 9.60 0.09 7.98
C LYS A 82 10.70 0.59 7.06
N LEU A 83 10.43 1.59 6.22
CA LEU A 83 11.44 2.22 5.37
C LEU A 83 12.52 2.93 6.20
N ARG A 84 12.12 3.66 7.25
CA ARG A 84 13.08 4.30 8.16
C ARG A 84 13.98 3.27 8.83
N GLU A 85 13.43 2.17 9.33
CA GLU A 85 14.21 1.11 9.98
C GLU A 85 15.23 0.48 9.02
N HIS A 86 14.82 0.21 7.79
CA HIS A 86 15.70 -0.32 6.75
C HIS A 86 16.81 0.67 6.36
N GLU A 87 16.50 1.97 6.30
CA GLU A 87 17.48 3.02 6.04
C GLU A 87 18.50 3.17 7.18
N GLN A 88 18.05 3.11 8.44
CA GLN A 88 18.93 3.11 9.61
C GLN A 88 19.89 1.92 9.58
N TYR A 89 19.40 0.73 9.26
CA TYR A 89 20.24 -0.46 9.12
C TYR A 89 21.29 -0.30 8.01
N ARG A 90 20.90 0.23 6.83
CA ARG A 90 21.87 0.56 5.76
C ARG A 90 22.86 1.64 6.18
N ARG A 91 22.46 2.60 7.01
CA ARG A 91 23.34 3.68 7.48
C ARG A 91 24.40 3.12 8.44
N ILE A 92 24.00 2.25 9.37
CA ILE A 92 24.91 1.57 10.30
C ILE A 92 25.89 0.67 9.54
N LEU A 93 25.40 -0.13 8.59
CA LEU A 93 26.26 -0.98 7.76
C LEU A 93 27.31 -0.17 6.97
N ARG A 94 26.92 0.99 6.41
CA ARG A 94 27.85 1.89 5.72
C ARG A 94 28.92 2.46 6.65
N VAL A 95 28.59 2.75 7.91
CA VAL A 95 29.58 3.20 8.90
C VAL A 95 30.56 2.07 9.22
N LEU A 96 30.08 0.87 9.51
CA LEU A 96 30.92 -0.30 9.81
C LEU A 96 31.84 -0.71 8.67
N GLN A 97 31.42 -0.50 7.42
CA GLN A 97 32.23 -0.81 6.24
C GLN A 97 33.34 0.23 5.99
N LYS A 98 33.16 1.47 6.47
CA LYS A 98 34.14 2.56 6.34
C LYS A 98 35.20 2.56 7.46
N SER A 99 34.99 1.81 8.53
CA SER A 99 35.93 1.64 9.63
C SER A 99 36.81 0.38 9.50
N LYS A 100 36.81 -0.25 8.33
CA LYS A 100 37.84 -1.21 7.87
C LYS A 100 38.80 -0.50 6.93
#